data_AF-G7WIU9-F1
#
_entry.id   AF-G7WIU9-F1
#
_cell.length_a   1.000
_cell.length_b   1.000
_cell.length_c   1.000
_cell.angle_alpha   90.00
_cell.angle_beta   90.00
_cell.angle_gamma   90.00
#
_symmetry.space_group_name_H-M   'P 1'
#
loop_
_entity.id
_entity.type
_entity.pdbx_description
1 polymer ?
#
loop_
_entity_poly.entity_id
_entity_poly.type
_entity_poly.pdbx_seq_one_letter_code
_entity_poly.pdbx_strand_id
1 'polypeptide(L)'
;MEKKYLAFLKEKRHLVQALWQVTVDLTKAVEKEDYALVKKQLTERQRHIDQLAKLVGKYQELQCLENEETFGMRKDVNSMLELTVIQSRMVLETADRLKENAANKIRSVQLNKRAIGEGYFKRIPQSYGYFIDKKIGAGLPISKKEVKRHAKK
;
A
#
# COMPACT_ATOMS: atom_id res chain seq x y z
N MET A 1 31.42 -35.45 3.72
CA MET A 1 30.93 -34.25 3.01
C MET A 1 29.41 -34.20 3.01
N GLU A 2 28.75 -35.28 2.61
CA GLU A 2 27.29 -35.40 2.54
C GLU A 2 26.53 -35.08 3.84
N LYS A 3 26.96 -35.62 4.99
CA LYS A 3 26.33 -35.31 6.30
C LYS A 3 26.39 -33.82 6.68
N LYS A 4 27.46 -33.11 6.28
CA LYS A 4 27.61 -31.66 6.55
C LYS A 4 26.70 -30.84 5.64
N TYR A 5 26.56 -31.26 4.38
CA TYR A 5 25.67 -30.61 3.42
C TYR A 5 24.19 -30.81 3.77
N LEU A 6 23.80 -32.00 4.22
CA LEU A 6 22.45 -32.27 4.72
C LEU A 6 22.12 -31.42 5.96
N ALA A 7 23.07 -31.31 6.91
CA ALA A 7 22.89 -30.46 8.09
C ALA A 7 22.70 -28.98 7.71
N PHE A 8 23.46 -28.48 6.73
CA PHE A 8 23.27 -27.15 6.16
C PHE A 8 21.89 -26.95 5.54
N LEU A 9 21.40 -27.90 4.73
CA LEU A 9 20.08 -27.80 4.13
C LEU A 9 18.97 -27.79 5.18
N LYS A 10 19.11 -28.58 6.26
CA LYS A 10 18.17 -28.56 7.39
C LYS A 10 18.17 -27.22 8.12
N GLU A 11 19.34 -26.66 8.39
CA GLU A 11 19.46 -25.34 9.03
C GLU A 11 18.90 -24.23 8.12
N LYS A 12 19.21 -24.28 6.82
CA LYS A 12 18.66 -23.36 5.82
C LYS A 12 17.14 -23.45 5.77
N ARG A 13 16.57 -24.66 5.74
CA ARG A 13 15.12 -24.88 5.77
C ARG A 13 14.48 -24.29 7.01
N HIS A 14 15.06 -24.50 8.19
CA HIS A 14 14.54 -23.95 9.43
C HIS A 14 14.50 -22.41 9.40
N LEU A 15 15.58 -21.78 8.95
CA LEU A 15 15.63 -20.32 8.83
C LEU A 15 14.64 -19.78 7.79
N VAL A 16 14.46 -20.47 6.66
CA VAL A 16 13.46 -20.07 5.64
C VAL A 16 12.04 -20.22 6.17
N GLN A 17 11.74 -21.27 6.95
CA GLN A 17 10.45 -21.43 7.62
C GLN A 17 10.16 -20.30 8.61
N ALA A 18 11.16 -19.92 9.42
CA ALA A 18 11.03 -18.78 10.33
C ALA A 18 10.80 -17.47 9.54
N LEU A 19 11.56 -17.25 8.47
CA LEU A 19 11.41 -16.09 7.60
C LEU A 19 10.02 -16.01 6.96
N TRP A 20 9.49 -17.14 6.49
CA TRP A 20 8.14 -17.23 5.94
C TRP A 20 7.09 -16.84 6.99
N GLN A 21 7.17 -17.42 8.19
CA GLN A 21 6.23 -17.15 9.27
C GLN A 21 6.21 -15.66 9.65
N VAL A 22 7.39 -15.05 9.83
CA VAL A 22 7.53 -13.62 10.12
C VAL A 22 6.94 -12.77 8.98
N THR A 23 7.09 -13.19 7.73
CA THR A 23 6.52 -12.48 6.57
C THR A 23 4.99 -12.56 6.54
N VAL A 24 4.41 -13.70 6.92
CA VAL A 24 2.95 -13.85 7.08
C VAL A 24 2.44 -12.96 8.22
N ASP A 25 3.13 -12.95 9.36
CA ASP A 25 2.71 -12.13 10.51
C ASP A 25 2.90 -10.63 10.26
N LEU A 26 3.91 -10.24 9.47
CA LEU A 26 4.07 -8.88 8.96
C LEU A 26 2.87 -8.47 8.10
N THR A 27 2.34 -9.38 7.28
CA THR A 27 1.14 -9.10 6.45
C THR A 27 -0.03 -8.71 7.33
N LYS A 28 -0.32 -9.52 8.36
CA LYS A 28 -1.42 -9.25 9.31
C LYS A 28 -1.20 -7.94 10.08
N ALA A 29 0.05 -7.61 10.41
CA ALA A 29 0.38 -6.37 11.11
C ALA A 29 0.13 -5.14 10.22
N VAL A 30 0.49 -5.21 8.94
CA VAL A 30 0.25 -4.14 7.97
C VAL A 30 -1.25 -3.96 7.71
N GLU A 31 -2.01 -5.04 7.53
CA GLU A 31 -3.47 -5.00 7.33
C GLU A 31 -4.21 -4.34 8.51
N LYS A 32 -3.69 -4.52 9.74
CA LYS A 32 -4.25 -3.91 10.96
C LYS A 32 -3.76 -2.49 11.21
N GLU A 33 -2.88 -1.95 10.35
CA GLU A 33 -2.18 -0.67 10.57
C GLU A 33 -1.44 -0.62 11.94
N ASP A 34 -1.00 -1.76 12.46
CA ASP A 34 -0.26 -1.84 13.73
C ASP A 34 1.23 -1.56 13.51
N TYR A 35 1.58 -0.28 13.47
CA TYR A 35 2.93 0.19 13.18
C TYR A 35 3.99 -0.31 14.19
N ALA A 36 3.60 -0.55 15.45
CA ALA A 36 4.51 -1.08 16.46
C ALA A 36 4.87 -2.54 16.15
N LEU A 37 3.86 -3.35 15.82
CA LEU A 37 4.07 -4.73 15.41
C LEU A 37 4.82 -4.82 14.08
N VAL A 38 4.49 -3.96 13.11
CA VAL A 38 5.22 -3.90 11.82
C VAL A 38 6.71 -3.67 12.04
N LYS A 39 7.09 -2.70 12.87
CA LYS A 39 8.51 -2.43 13.19
C LYS A 39 9.20 -3.64 13.81
N LYS A 40 8.53 -4.32 14.75
CA LYS A 40 9.05 -5.53 15.39
C LYS A 40 9.28 -6.64 14.36
N GLN A 41 8.29 -6.93 13.53
CA GLN A 41 8.34 -7.97 12.51
C GLN A 41 9.41 -7.68 11.44
N LEU A 42 9.56 -6.43 11.01
CA LEU A 42 10.63 -6.04 10.08
C LEU A 42 12.03 -6.27 10.66
N THR A 43 12.22 -5.96 11.94
CA THR A 43 13.50 -6.17 12.63
C THR A 43 13.83 -7.66 12.73
N GLU A 44 12.85 -8.48 13.11
CA GLU A 44 12.98 -9.93 13.19
C GLU A 44 13.24 -10.56 11.81
N ARG A 45 12.54 -10.08 10.78
CA ARG A 45 12.74 -10.49 9.38
C ARG A 45 14.16 -10.21 8.92
N GLN A 46 14.68 -9.01 9.18
CA GLN A 46 16.05 -8.65 8.83
C GLN A 46 17.07 -9.57 9.51
N ARG A 47 16.87 -9.88 10.80
CA ARG A 47 17.73 -10.81 11.53
C ARG A 47 17.78 -12.18 10.86
N HIS A 48 16.65 -12.73 10.42
CA HIS A 48 16.62 -14.01 9.72
C HIS A 48 17.28 -13.96 8.34
N ILE A 49 17.11 -12.85 7.60
CA ILE A 49 17.82 -12.62 6.32
C ILE A 49 19.33 -12.59 6.54
N ASP A 50 19.81 -11.86 7.56
CA ASP A 50 21.23 -11.79 7.88
C ASP A 50 21.80 -13.15 8.29
N GLN A 51 21.04 -13.94 9.05
CA GLN A 51 21.40 -15.31 9.40
C GLN A 51 21.50 -16.22 8.16
N LEU A 52 20.52 -16.12 7.25
CA LEU A 52 20.54 -16.85 5.98
C LEU A 52 21.73 -16.45 5.11
N ALA A 53 22.02 -15.16 4.98
CA ALA A 53 23.16 -14.66 4.21
C ALA A 53 24.50 -15.18 4.78
N LYS A 54 24.66 -15.14 6.11
CA LYS A 54 25.83 -15.71 6.79
C LYS A 54 25.94 -17.23 6.57
N LEU A 55 24.82 -17.94 6.64
CA LEU A 55 24.79 -19.39 6.43
C LEU A 55 25.19 -19.73 4.99
N VAL A 56 24.64 -19.06 3.99
CA VAL A 56 24.97 -19.29 2.57
C VAL A 56 26.43 -18.93 2.28
N GLY A 57 26.93 -17.81 2.81
CA GLY A 57 28.34 -17.40 2.62
C GLY A 57 29.36 -18.38 3.19
N LYS A 58 29.04 -19.04 4.31
CA LYS A 58 29.92 -20.07 4.92
C LYS A 58 29.98 -21.38 4.12
N TYR A 59 29.03 -21.62 3.23
CA TYR A 59 28.81 -22.92 2.58
C TYR A 59 28.97 -22.87 1.05
N GLN A 60 29.46 -21.76 0.49
CA GLN A 60 29.72 -21.61 -0.96
C GLN A 60 30.73 -22.64 -1.54
N GLU A 61 31.52 -23.29 -0.69
CA GLU A 61 32.61 -24.20 -1.10
C GLU A 61 32.23 -25.70 -1.10
N LEU A 62 31.01 -26.05 -0.71
CA LEU A 62 30.59 -27.46 -0.61
C LEU A 62 29.94 -27.95 -1.90
N GLN A 63 30.75 -28.48 -2.82
CA GLN A 63 30.25 -29.38 -3.88
C GLN A 63 29.96 -30.75 -3.26
N CYS A 64 28.68 -31.13 -3.23
CA CYS A 64 28.25 -32.47 -2.84
C CYS A 64 27.45 -33.07 -3.99
N LEU A 65 27.67 -34.37 -4.26
CA LEU A 65 26.87 -35.15 -5.21
C LEU A 65 25.39 -35.09 -4.76
N GLU A 66 24.51 -34.76 -5.70
CA GLU A 66 23.08 -34.62 -5.45
C GLU A 66 22.45 -35.99 -5.23
N ASN A 67 22.03 -36.24 -3.99
CA ASN A 67 21.18 -37.39 -3.64
C ASN A 67 19.72 -36.95 -3.59
N GLU A 68 18.77 -37.87 -3.82
CA GLU A 68 17.32 -37.55 -3.88
C GLU A 68 16.83 -36.75 -2.66
N GLU A 69 17.28 -37.09 -1.45
CA GLU A 69 16.93 -36.37 -0.22
C GLU A 69 17.42 -34.91 -0.25
N THR A 70 18.65 -34.69 -0.68
CA THR A 70 19.23 -33.34 -0.77
C THR A 70 18.59 -32.50 -1.87
N PHE A 71 18.18 -33.13 -2.96
CA PHE A 71 17.44 -32.49 -4.05
C PHE A 71 16.05 -32.05 -3.57
N GLY A 72 15.32 -32.94 -2.89
CA GLY A 72 14.02 -32.65 -2.31
C GLY A 72 14.08 -31.48 -1.33
N MET A 73 15.02 -31.49 -0.38
CA MET A 73 15.18 -30.38 0.57
C MET A 73 15.55 -29.06 -0.11
N ARG A 74 16.40 -29.08 -1.14
CA ARG A 74 16.75 -27.86 -1.88
C ARG A 74 15.53 -27.29 -2.62
N LYS A 75 14.72 -28.16 -3.23
CA LYS A 75 13.48 -27.76 -3.90
C LYS A 75 12.49 -27.14 -2.92
N ASP A 76 12.28 -27.77 -1.76
CA ASP A 76 11.41 -27.25 -0.70
C ASP A 76 11.86 -25.86 -0.22
N VAL A 77 13.16 -25.70 0.04
CA VAL A 77 13.75 -24.42 0.46
C VAL A 77 13.53 -23.34 -0.59
N ASN A 78 13.80 -23.65 -1.86
CA ASN A 78 13.65 -22.69 -2.95
C ASN A 78 12.18 -22.30 -3.14
N SER A 79 11.26 -23.27 -3.13
CA SER A 79 9.83 -23.00 -3.25
C SER A 79 9.33 -22.10 -2.11
N MET A 80 9.78 -22.32 -0.88
CA MET A 80 9.39 -21.47 0.25
C MET A 80 9.98 -20.06 0.17
N LEU A 81 11.21 -19.92 -0.34
CA LEU A 81 11.80 -18.61 -0.62
C LEU A 81 11.00 -17.85 -1.69
N GLU A 82 10.61 -18.53 -2.77
CA GLU A 82 9.76 -17.94 -3.82
C GLU A 82 8.42 -17.45 -3.25
N LEU A 83 7.74 -18.29 -2.46
CA LEU A 83 6.52 -17.89 -1.76
C LEU A 83 6.75 -16.68 -0.86
N THR A 84 7.85 -16.66 -0.11
CA THR A 84 8.23 -15.54 0.74
C THR A 84 8.39 -14.25 -0.06
N VAL A 85 9.01 -14.32 -1.25
CA VAL A 85 9.16 -13.15 -2.14
C VAL A 85 7.80 -12.68 -2.64
N ILE A 86 6.93 -13.59 -3.08
CA ILE A 86 5.57 -13.25 -3.54
C ILE A 86 4.79 -12.54 -2.43
N GLN A 87 4.79 -13.11 -1.22
CA GLN A 87 4.10 -12.51 -0.08
C GLN A 87 4.69 -11.14 0.28
N SER A 88 6.00 -10.98 0.18
CA SER A 88 6.68 -9.70 0.45
C SER A 88 6.26 -8.60 -0.53
N ARG A 89 5.99 -8.96 -1.79
CA ARG A 89 5.46 -8.01 -2.78
C ARG A 89 4.05 -7.57 -2.41
N MET A 90 3.19 -8.49 -1.99
CA MET A 90 1.83 -8.16 -1.54
C MET A 90 1.83 -7.21 -0.33
N VAL A 91 2.74 -7.44 0.63
CA VAL A 91 2.92 -6.54 1.79
C VAL A 91 3.32 -5.14 1.34
N LEU A 92 4.25 -5.03 0.38
CA LEU A 92 4.68 -3.74 -0.17
C LEU A 92 3.53 -3.00 -0.86
N GLU A 93 2.78 -3.69 -1.72
CA GLU A 93 1.61 -3.11 -2.40
C GLU A 93 0.56 -2.60 -1.41
N THR A 94 0.35 -3.34 -0.31
CA THR A 94 -0.58 -2.93 0.75
C THR A 94 -0.08 -1.70 1.47
N ALA A 95 1.22 -1.66 1.80
CA ALA A 95 1.84 -0.51 2.44
C ALA A 95 1.77 0.75 1.56
N ASP A 96 1.97 0.63 0.25
CA ASP A 96 1.86 1.74 -0.69
C ASP A 96 0.42 2.29 -0.77
N ARG A 97 -0.60 1.42 -0.79
CA ARG A 97 -2.01 1.85 -0.72
C ARG A 97 -2.31 2.60 0.58
N LEU A 98 -1.81 2.12 1.72
CA LEU A 98 -1.98 2.80 3.00
C LEU A 98 -1.32 4.17 3.02
N LYS A 99 -0.12 4.29 2.43
CA LYS A 99 0.59 5.57 2.27
C LYS A 99 -0.20 6.57 1.42
N GLU A 100 -0.74 6.14 0.28
CA GLU A 100 -1.58 6.98 -0.58
C GLU A 100 -2.84 7.44 0.15
N ASN A 101 -3.51 6.54 0.87
CA ASN A 101 -4.68 6.86 1.68
C ASN A 101 -4.37 7.89 2.77
N ALA A 102 -3.23 7.75 3.45
CA ALA A 102 -2.78 8.71 4.45
C ALA A 102 -2.50 10.09 3.81
N ALA A 103 -1.83 10.13 2.65
CA ALA A 103 -1.57 11.36 1.91
C ALA A 103 -2.87 12.08 1.51
N ASN A 104 -3.87 11.33 1.03
CA ASN A 104 -5.18 11.86 0.68
C ASN A 104 -5.92 12.45 1.90
N LYS A 105 -5.87 11.77 3.05
CA LYS A 105 -6.43 12.27 4.32
C LYS A 105 -5.73 13.55 4.78
N ILE A 106 -4.41 13.64 4.67
CA ILE A 106 -3.66 14.87 5.01
C ILE A 106 -4.07 16.02 4.09
N ARG A 107 -4.17 15.75 2.79
CA ARG A 107 -4.60 16.75 1.79
C ARG A 107 -6.01 17.27 2.08
N SER A 108 -6.95 16.40 2.44
CA SER A 108 -8.31 16.83 2.77
C SER A 108 -8.35 17.70 4.03
N VAL A 109 -7.57 17.37 5.06
CA VAL A 109 -7.43 18.19 6.26
C VAL A 109 -6.84 19.57 5.93
N GLN A 110 -5.83 19.64 5.07
CA GLN A 110 -5.24 20.92 4.64
C GLN A 110 -6.24 21.77 3.85
N LEU A 111 -7.00 21.17 2.93
CA LEU A 111 -8.06 21.86 2.19
C LEU A 111 -9.17 22.35 3.13
N ASN A 112 -9.59 21.54 4.11
CA ASN A 112 -10.58 21.95 5.11
C ASN A 112 -10.07 23.11 5.97
N LYS A 113 -8.81 23.06 6.42
CA LYS A 113 -8.17 24.17 7.16
C LYS A 113 -8.16 25.45 6.33
N ARG A 114 -7.85 25.34 5.03
CA ARG A 114 -7.88 26.46 4.09
C ARG A 114 -9.31 26.99 3.89
N ALA A 115 -10.30 26.13 3.70
CA ALA A 115 -11.71 26.52 3.55
C ALA A 115 -12.27 27.24 4.80
N ILE A 116 -11.87 26.80 6.00
CA ILE A 116 -12.21 27.46 7.27
C ILE A 116 -11.51 28.83 7.39
N GLY A 117 -10.22 28.91 7.10
CA GLY A 117 -9.43 30.15 7.26
C GLY A 117 -9.70 31.22 6.19
N GLU A 118 -9.83 30.81 4.93
CA GLU A 118 -10.11 31.68 3.77
C GLU A 118 -11.59 31.97 3.61
N GLY A 119 -12.46 31.25 4.34
CA GLY A 119 -13.79 31.73 4.65
C GLY A 119 -14.85 31.44 3.60
N TYR A 120 -15.01 30.18 3.20
CA TYR A 120 -16.30 29.73 2.63
C TYR A 120 -17.48 30.04 3.58
N PHE A 121 -17.20 30.22 4.88
CA PHE A 121 -18.15 30.67 5.92
C PHE A 121 -17.88 32.07 6.47
N LYS A 122 -16.92 32.83 5.92
CA LYS A 122 -16.81 34.25 6.30
C LYS A 122 -18.02 34.95 5.69
N ARG A 123 -18.91 35.46 6.54
CA ARG A 123 -19.93 36.44 6.12
C ARG A 123 -19.19 37.58 5.46
N ILE A 124 -19.21 37.61 4.12
CA ILE A 124 -18.85 38.81 3.37
C ILE A 124 -19.81 39.88 3.90
N PRO A 125 -19.34 40.96 4.55
CA PRO A 125 -20.23 42.05 4.89
C PRO A 125 -20.87 42.49 3.59
N GLN A 126 -22.19 42.38 3.48
CA GLN A 126 -22.93 42.92 2.36
C GLN A 126 -22.74 44.44 2.39
N SER A 127 -21.69 44.93 1.74
CA SER A 127 -21.63 46.32 1.32
C SER A 127 -22.71 46.45 0.25
N TYR A 128 -23.79 47.14 0.61
CA TYR A 128 -24.90 47.56 -0.24
C TYR A 128 -24.64 47.43 -1.75
N GLY A 129 -25.43 46.58 -2.41
CA GLY A 129 -25.66 46.61 -3.85
C GLY A 129 -24.88 45.61 -4.70
N TYR A 130 -25.64 44.95 -5.59
CA TYR A 130 -25.27 44.02 -6.67
C TYR A 130 -25.31 42.53 -6.34
N PHE A 131 -26.51 41.97 -6.56
CA PHE A 131 -26.73 40.56 -6.83
C PHE A 131 -25.97 40.17 -8.10
N ILE A 132 -24.88 39.41 -7.95
CA ILE A 132 -24.32 38.66 -9.07
C ILE A 132 -25.16 37.39 -9.19
N ASP A 133 -26.20 37.46 -10.02
CA ASP A 133 -26.93 36.30 -10.53
C ASP A 133 -25.97 35.48 -11.41
N LYS A 134 -25.20 34.58 -10.79
CA LYS A 134 -24.54 33.50 -11.53
C LYS A 134 -25.65 32.53 -11.93
N LYS A 135 -26.19 32.76 -13.13
CA LYS A 135 -27.13 31.86 -13.83
C LYS A 135 -26.66 30.42 -13.76
N ILE A 136 -27.20 29.67 -12.81
CA ILE A 136 -27.25 28.21 -12.86
C ILE A 136 -28.61 27.90 -13.49
N GLY A 137 -28.59 27.54 -14.77
CA GLY A 137 -29.61 26.82 -15.52
C GLY A 137 -31.09 27.17 -15.30
N ALA A 138 -31.68 27.91 -16.24
CA ALA A 138 -33.10 27.72 -16.59
C ALA A 138 -33.42 28.33 -17.98
N GLY A 139 -33.81 27.46 -18.91
CA GLY A 139 -34.80 27.76 -19.95
C GLY A 139 -34.31 28.49 -21.21
N LEU A 140 -34.22 27.73 -22.31
CA LEU A 140 -34.40 28.24 -23.67
C LEU A 140 -35.70 29.07 -23.76
N PRO A 141 -35.71 30.27 -24.36
CA PRO A 141 -36.94 31.03 -24.53
C PRO A 141 -37.69 30.58 -25.79
N ILE A 142 -38.86 29.97 -25.63
CA ILE A 142 -39.90 29.97 -26.67
C ILE A 142 -40.49 31.39 -26.71
N SER A 143 -40.10 32.17 -27.72
CA SER A 143 -40.63 33.52 -27.95
C SER A 143 -41.97 33.44 -28.72
N LYS A 144 -43.10 33.50 -28.01
CA LYS A 144 -44.37 33.95 -28.60
C LYS A 144 -44.37 35.48 -28.65
N LYS A 145 -44.03 36.05 -29.80
CA LYS A 145 -44.30 37.45 -30.16
C LYS A 145 -45.01 37.48 -31.50
N GLU A 146 -46.31 37.27 -31.48
CA GLU A 146 -47.22 37.99 -32.37
C GLU A 146 -48.45 38.38 -31.55
N VAL A 147 -49.16 39.41 -32.01
CA VAL A 147 -50.31 40.08 -31.39
C VAL A 147 -49.95 41.32 -30.53
N LYS A 148 -49.63 42.42 -31.23
CA LYS A 148 -50.21 43.74 -30.92
C LYS A 148 -50.31 44.61 -32.18
N ARG A 149 -51.38 44.42 -32.97
CA ARG A 149 -52.09 45.40 -33.87
C ARG A 149 -53.47 44.76 -34.08
N HIS A 150 -54.62 45.26 -33.63
CA HIS A 150 -55.22 46.58 -33.72
C HIS A 150 -56.26 46.75 -32.59
N ALA A 151 -56.26 47.92 -31.95
CA ALA A 151 -57.47 48.50 -31.33
C ALA A 151 -57.33 50.02 -31.44
N LYS A 152 -57.76 50.56 -32.58
CA LYS A 152 -58.22 51.95 -32.69
C LYS A 152 -59.75 51.89 -32.63
N LYS A 153 -60.29 52.85 -31.86
CA LYS A 153 -61.68 53.28 -31.70
C LYS A 153 -62.69 52.76 -32.71
#